data_AF-A0A924RHB2-F1
#
_entry.id   AF-A0A924RHB2-F1
#
_cell.length_a   1.000
_cell.length_b   1.000
_cell.length_c   1.000
_cell.angle_alpha   90.00
_cell.angle_beta   90.00
_cell.angle_gamma   90.00
#
_symmetry.space_group_name_H-M   'P 1'
#
loop_
_entity.id
_entity.type
_entity.pdbx_description
1 polymer ?
#
loop_
_entity_poly.entity_id
_entity_poly.type
_entity_poly.pdbx_seq_one_letter_code
_entity_poly.pdbx_strand_id
1 'polypeptide(L)'
;MFNFSRILTDLQAAIARRAARDRTLTVLLLAVWGRIARMRARLERLVALWRAGVPPLAPVPRAPRTSRAGQLTTIPNYPTAPDWLVRTLGHEAVAVGLQLRHLLTEAECEAFLAAVPQAGRVLRPLLRMLSGDPLPEVVRAVKQVAPVPAPIAEMVSLVASPVAHFLDA
;
A
#
# COMPACT_ATOMS: atom_id res chain seq x y z
N MET A 1 4.00 -1.70 21.34
CA MET A 1 3.13 -2.46 20.42
C MET A 1 2.24 -1.48 19.67
N PHE A 2 2.67 -1.09 18.48
CA PHE A 2 1.96 -0.16 17.61
C PHE A 2 0.63 -0.76 17.13
N ASN A 3 -0.49 -0.03 17.31
CA ASN A 3 -1.84 -0.53 17.06
C ASN A 3 -2.52 0.18 15.89
N PHE A 4 -2.17 -0.20 14.65
CA PHE A 4 -2.85 0.26 13.44
C PHE A 4 -4.37 0.03 13.49
N SER A 5 -4.80 -1.08 14.10
CA SER A 5 -6.21 -1.46 14.17
C SER A 5 -7.08 -0.39 14.84
N ARG A 6 -6.60 0.17 15.96
CA ARG A 6 -7.33 1.19 16.71
C ARG A 6 -7.48 2.48 15.91
N ILE A 7 -6.39 3.03 15.39
CA ILE A 7 -6.38 4.27 14.60
C ILE A 7 -7.31 4.15 13.37
N LEU A 8 -7.25 3.00 12.68
CA LEU A 8 -8.10 2.75 11.51
C LEU A 8 -9.57 2.55 11.88
N THR A 9 -9.85 2.00 13.06
CA THR A 9 -11.23 1.85 13.58
C THR A 9 -11.81 3.22 13.96
N ASP A 10 -11.02 4.08 14.58
CA ASP A 10 -11.43 5.46 14.90
C ASP A 10 -11.77 6.25 13.61
N LEU A 11 -10.96 6.08 12.56
CA LEU A 11 -11.25 6.65 11.25
C LEU A 11 -12.54 6.10 10.62
N GLN A 12 -12.76 4.79 10.73
CA GLN A 12 -14.01 4.18 10.25
C GLN A 12 -15.24 4.73 10.97
N ALA A 13 -15.13 4.95 12.28
CA ALA A 13 -16.21 5.53 13.07
C ALA A 13 -16.49 6.99 12.65
N ALA A 14 -15.44 7.79 12.40
CA ALA A 14 -15.58 9.15 11.86
C ALA A 14 -16.29 9.16 10.49
N ILE A 15 -15.89 8.26 9.59
CA ILE A 15 -16.53 8.12 8.27
C ILE A 15 -18.00 7.75 8.41
N ALA A 16 -18.33 6.77 9.27
CA ALA A 16 -19.71 6.36 9.50
C ALA A 16 -20.58 7.51 10.04
N ARG A 17 -20.05 8.27 11.01
CA ARG A 17 -20.72 9.47 11.54
C ARG A 17 -20.97 10.53 10.46
N ARG A 18 -20.00 10.76 9.56
CA ARG A 18 -20.16 11.71 8.45
C ARG A 18 -21.17 11.20 7.42
N ALA A 19 -21.12 9.92 7.05
CA ALA A 19 -22.07 9.32 6.10
C ALA A 19 -23.52 9.42 6.62
N ALA A 20 -23.74 9.25 7.92
CA ALA A 20 -25.07 9.42 8.52
C ALA A 20 -25.60 10.86 8.45
N ARG A 21 -24.71 11.86 8.36
CA ARG A 21 -25.07 13.30 8.32
C ARG A 21 -25.19 13.86 6.91
N ASP A 22 -24.48 13.29 5.94
CA ASP A 22 -24.42 13.80 4.57
C ASP A 22 -24.84 12.74 3.55
N ARG A 23 -26.10 12.86 3.11
CA ARG A 23 -26.70 11.94 2.12
C ARG A 23 -26.02 12.02 0.76
N THR A 24 -25.45 13.17 0.39
CA THR A 24 -24.81 13.34 -0.92
C THR A 24 -23.50 12.56 -1.00
N LEU A 25 -22.76 12.49 0.12
CA LEU A 25 -21.47 11.80 0.20
C LEU A 25 -21.57 10.35 0.70
N THR A 26 -22.77 9.88 1.08
CA THR A 26 -22.95 8.57 1.73
C THR A 26 -22.34 7.42 0.92
N VAL A 27 -22.62 7.34 -0.38
CA VAL A 27 -22.10 6.24 -1.24
C VAL A 27 -20.57 6.26 -1.30
N LEU A 28 -19.97 7.44 -1.47
CA LEU A 28 -18.52 7.62 -1.48
C LEU A 28 -17.92 7.22 -0.13
N LEU A 29 -18.48 7.73 0.97
CA LEU A 29 -18.00 7.47 2.33
C LEU A 29 -18.10 5.99 2.71
N LEU A 30 -19.16 5.29 2.32
CA LEU A 30 -19.28 3.84 2.53
C LEU A 30 -18.27 3.04 1.70
N ALA A 31 -18.01 3.45 0.45
CA ALA A 31 -16.97 2.83 -0.37
C ALA A 31 -15.57 3.01 0.26
N VAL A 32 -15.29 4.19 0.79
CA VAL A 32 -14.05 4.53 1.50
C VAL A 32 -13.94 3.75 2.81
N TRP A 33 -15.04 3.64 3.57
CA TRP A 33 -15.12 2.82 4.77
C TRP A 33 -14.73 1.36 4.50
N GLY A 34 -15.29 0.76 3.45
CA GLY A 34 -14.98 -0.61 3.04
C GLY A 34 -13.55 -0.77 2.48
N ARG A 35 -12.99 0.28 1.88
CA ARG A 35 -11.57 0.31 1.49
C ARG A 35 -10.67 0.31 2.71
N ILE A 36 -10.96 1.14 3.72
CA ILE A 36 -10.19 1.21 4.97
C ILE A 36 -10.29 -0.11 5.76
N ALA A 37 -11.47 -0.74 5.81
CA ALA A 37 -11.65 -2.05 6.41
C ALA A 37 -10.69 -3.09 5.83
N ARG A 38 -10.59 -3.13 4.50
CA ARG A 38 -9.68 -4.03 3.78
C ARG A 38 -8.20 -3.69 4.03
N MET A 39 -7.86 -2.41 4.12
CA MET A 39 -6.51 -1.98 4.48
C MET A 39 -6.13 -2.40 5.90
N ARG A 40 -7.03 -2.22 6.88
CA ARG A 40 -6.84 -2.66 8.27
C ARG A 40 -6.58 -4.16 8.33
N ALA A 41 -7.49 -4.97 7.77
CA ALA A 41 -7.36 -6.42 7.78
C ALA A 41 -6.06 -6.90 7.10
N ARG A 42 -5.65 -6.22 6.02
CA ARG A 42 -4.39 -6.53 5.35
C ARG A 42 -3.17 -6.18 6.22
N LEU A 43 -3.18 -5.04 6.91
CA LEU A 43 -2.10 -4.65 7.82
C LEU A 43 -2.00 -5.59 9.02
N GLU A 44 -3.14 -5.93 9.65
CA GLU A 44 -3.19 -6.90 10.74
C GLU A 44 -2.58 -8.25 10.34
N ARG A 45 -2.93 -8.74 9.14
CA ARG A 45 -2.33 -9.96 8.60
C ARG A 45 -0.81 -9.83 8.41
N LEU A 46 -0.32 -8.70 7.88
CA LEU A 46 1.12 -8.49 7.69
C LEU A 46 1.87 -8.40 9.02
N VAL A 47 1.28 -7.75 10.02
CA VAL A 47 1.83 -7.70 11.38
C VAL A 47 1.88 -9.09 12.00
N ALA A 48 0.80 -9.87 11.89
CA ALA A 48 0.76 -11.24 12.40
C ALA A 48 1.83 -12.14 11.75
N LEU A 49 1.99 -12.06 10.42
CA LEU A 49 3.04 -12.80 9.70
C LEU A 49 4.44 -12.39 10.14
N TRP A 50 4.70 -11.09 10.24
CA TRP A 50 5.98 -10.56 10.69
C TRP A 50 6.33 -11.02 12.12
N ARG A 51 5.36 -10.97 13.04
CA ARG A 51 5.53 -11.46 14.42
C ARG A 51 5.78 -12.97 14.49
N ALA A 52 5.15 -13.74 13.61
CA ALA A 52 5.37 -15.17 13.50
C ALA A 52 6.72 -15.51 12.82
N GLY A 53 7.50 -14.51 12.37
CA GLY A 53 8.73 -14.73 11.60
C GLY A 53 8.48 -15.32 10.21
N VAL A 54 7.24 -15.32 9.74
CA VAL A 54 6.88 -15.89 8.43
C VAL A 54 7.07 -14.82 7.35
N PRO A 55 7.93 -15.06 6.34
CA PRO A 55 8.12 -14.10 5.27
C PRO A 55 6.80 -13.89 4.52
N PRO A 56 6.39 -12.64 4.24
CA PRO A 56 5.19 -12.38 3.47
C PRO A 56 5.34 -13.00 2.08
N LEU A 57 4.46 -13.95 1.73
CA LEU A 57 4.50 -14.65 0.44
C LEU A 57 4.66 -13.63 -0.70
N ALA A 58 5.66 -13.88 -1.56
CA ALA A 58 5.80 -13.15 -2.79
C ALA A 58 4.46 -13.24 -3.57
N PRO A 59 3.99 -12.14 -4.20
CA PRO A 59 2.80 -12.23 -5.02
C PRO A 59 3.07 -13.23 -6.14
N VAL A 60 2.40 -14.38 -6.09
CA VAL A 60 2.39 -15.35 -7.18
C VAL A 60 1.93 -14.58 -8.42
N PRO A 61 2.66 -14.64 -9.55
CA PRO A 61 2.21 -14.04 -10.80
C PRO A 61 0.80 -14.54 -11.08
N ARG A 62 -0.18 -13.63 -11.02
CA ARG A 62 -1.54 -13.99 -11.42
C ARG A 62 -1.47 -14.33 -12.90
N ALA A 63 -1.83 -15.56 -13.24
CA ALA A 63 -2.05 -15.97 -14.62
C ALA A 63 -2.92 -14.89 -15.31
N PRO A 64 -2.66 -14.58 -16.60
CA PRO A 64 -3.43 -13.59 -17.33
C PRO A 64 -4.92 -13.89 -17.17
N ARG A 65 -5.67 -12.97 -16.56
CA ARG A 65 -7.13 -13.09 -16.52
C ARG A 65 -7.60 -13.03 -17.96
N THR A 66 -8.14 -14.14 -18.46
CA THR A 66 -8.97 -14.14 -19.67
C THR A 66 -10.06 -13.09 -19.44
N SER A 67 -10.08 -12.07 -20.28
CA SER A 67 -10.98 -10.93 -20.15
C SER A 67 -12.40 -11.39 -20.42
N ARG A 68 -13.14 -11.77 -19.37
CA ARG A 68 -14.59 -11.84 -19.48
C ARG A 68 -15.10 -10.42 -19.59
N ALA A 69 -15.41 -9.99 -20.82
CA ALA A 69 -16.20 -8.80 -21.06
C ALA A 69 -17.51 -8.93 -20.27
N GLY A 70 -17.86 -7.89 -19.50
CA GLY A 70 -19.13 -7.85 -18.77
C GLY A 70 -18.99 -7.82 -17.26
N GLN A 71 -18.66 -6.65 -16.72
CA GLN A 71 -19.49 -5.95 -15.74
C GLN A 71 -18.85 -4.57 -15.53
N LEU A 72 -19.44 -3.53 -16.13
CA LEU A 72 -19.17 -2.16 -15.72
C LEU A 72 -19.76 -1.99 -14.31
N THR A 73 -19.05 -2.51 -13.32
CA THR A 73 -19.28 -2.09 -11.94
C THR A 73 -18.85 -0.63 -11.91
N THR A 74 -19.82 0.27 -11.73
CA THR A 74 -19.56 1.70 -11.52
C THR A 74 -18.79 1.84 -10.22
N ILE A 75 -17.48 1.64 -10.27
CA ILE A 75 -16.60 1.91 -9.15
C ILE A 75 -16.70 3.41 -8.91
N PRO A 76 -17.14 3.87 -7.74
CA PRO A 76 -17.19 5.30 -7.47
C PRO A 76 -15.79 5.87 -7.66
N ASN A 77 -15.67 6.87 -8.54
CA ASN A 77 -14.42 7.59 -8.75
C ASN A 77 -14.05 8.27 -7.44
N TYR A 78 -13.03 7.76 -6.75
CA TYR A 78 -12.52 8.40 -5.55
C TYR A 78 -11.90 9.75 -5.91
N PRO A 79 -12.08 10.78 -5.07
CA PRO A 79 -11.33 12.02 -5.23
C PRO A 79 -9.82 11.71 -5.27
N THR A 80 -9.13 12.28 -6.26
CA THR A 80 -7.70 12.09 -6.50
C THR A 80 -6.84 13.15 -5.82
N ALA A 81 -7.46 14.25 -5.38
CA ALA A 81 -6.78 15.31 -4.67
C ALA A 81 -6.13 14.75 -3.39
N PRO A 82 -4.89 15.15 -3.06
CA PRO A 82 -4.35 14.92 -1.72
C PRO A 82 -5.31 15.51 -0.68
N ASP A 83 -5.23 15.02 0.57
CA ASP A 83 -5.98 15.54 1.73
C ASP A 83 -7.52 15.56 1.63
N TRP A 84 -8.12 15.01 0.57
CA TRP A 84 -9.55 15.15 0.33
C TRP A 84 -10.40 14.63 1.51
N LEU A 85 -9.91 13.63 2.26
CA LEU A 85 -10.61 13.09 3.41
C LEU A 85 -10.54 14.06 4.61
N VAL A 86 -9.46 14.82 4.75
CA VAL A 86 -9.35 15.95 5.69
C VAL A 86 -10.36 17.04 5.32
N ARG A 87 -10.45 17.41 4.05
CA ARG A 87 -11.44 18.40 3.59
C ARG A 87 -12.89 17.94 3.81
N THR A 88 -13.11 16.63 3.85
CA THR A 88 -14.45 16.03 4.00
C THR A 88 -14.85 15.78 5.46
N LEU A 89 -13.90 15.35 6.31
CA LEU A 89 -14.16 14.98 7.72
C LEU A 89 -13.67 16.02 8.73
N GLY A 90 -12.89 17.02 8.30
CA GLY A 90 -12.36 18.05 9.16
C GLY A 90 -11.39 17.51 10.23
N HIS A 91 -11.54 18.00 11.45
CA HIS A 91 -10.63 17.73 12.57
C HIS A 91 -10.49 16.23 12.92
N GLU A 92 -11.52 15.41 12.70
CA GLU A 92 -11.46 13.96 12.96
C GLU A 92 -10.40 13.28 12.06
N ALA A 93 -10.35 13.63 10.77
CA ALA A 93 -9.34 13.09 9.85
C ALA A 93 -7.94 13.64 10.15
N VAL A 94 -7.83 14.91 10.57
CA VAL A 94 -6.54 15.50 10.98
C VAL A 94 -5.98 14.75 12.19
N ALA A 95 -6.79 14.51 13.22
CA ALA A 95 -6.37 13.80 14.42
C ALA A 95 -5.87 12.39 14.09
N VAL A 96 -6.61 11.64 13.27
CA VAL A 96 -6.18 10.31 12.79
C VAL A 96 -4.88 10.40 11.98
N GLY A 97 -4.77 11.38 11.08
CA GLY A 97 -3.55 11.60 10.29
C GLY A 97 -2.32 11.84 11.16
N LEU A 98 -2.45 12.68 12.20
CA LEU A 98 -1.38 12.95 13.16
C LEU A 98 -1.01 11.71 13.97
N GLN A 99 -2.00 10.97 14.49
CA GLN A 99 -1.77 9.72 15.21
C GLN A 99 -1.03 8.70 14.35
N LEU A 100 -1.42 8.57 13.07
CA LEU A 100 -0.75 7.68 12.16
C LEU A 100 0.68 8.12 11.86
N ARG A 101 0.93 9.41 11.64
CA ARG A 101 2.30 9.92 11.44
C ARG A 101 3.17 9.69 12.66
N HIS A 102 2.64 9.91 13.86
CA HIS A 102 3.35 9.64 15.11
C HIS A 102 3.70 8.15 15.24
N LEU A 103 2.74 7.25 14.98
CA LEU A 103 2.97 5.81 14.98
C LEU A 103 4.09 5.40 14.01
N LEU A 104 4.16 6.04 12.83
CA LEU A 104 5.17 5.77 11.81
C LEU A 104 6.59 6.21 12.19
N THR A 105 6.73 7.06 13.22
CA THR A 105 8.03 7.46 13.78
C THR A 105 8.48 6.59 14.94
N GLU A 106 7.65 5.64 15.39
CA GLU A 106 8.05 4.69 16.42
C GLU A 106 9.04 3.67 15.83
N ALA A 107 10.17 3.46 16.50
CA ALA A 107 11.23 2.54 16.04
C ALA A 107 10.71 1.12 15.72
N GLU A 108 9.74 0.64 16.50
CA GLU A 108 9.09 -0.65 16.29
C GLU A 108 8.33 -0.70 14.95
N CYS A 109 7.66 0.40 14.59
CA CYS A 109 6.95 0.52 13.32
C CYS A 109 7.92 0.71 12.15
N GLU A 110 9.00 1.45 12.33
CA GLU A 110 10.05 1.60 11.32
C GLU A 110 10.70 0.25 10.98
N ALA A 111 11.06 -0.54 12.00
CA ALA A 111 11.60 -1.89 11.82
C ALA A 111 10.62 -2.81 11.07
N PHE A 112 9.32 -2.73 11.41
CA PHE A 112 8.28 -3.46 10.69
C PHE A 112 8.19 -3.04 9.22
N LEU A 113 8.21 -1.74 8.90
CA LEU A 113 8.11 -1.24 7.53
C LEU A 113 9.34 -1.56 6.69
N ALA A 114 10.53 -1.57 7.31
CA ALA A 114 11.76 -2.01 6.67
C ALA A 114 11.71 -3.51 6.34
N ALA A 115 11.23 -4.35 7.27
CA ALA A 115 11.08 -5.78 7.05
C ALA A 115 9.92 -6.14 6.09
N VAL A 116 8.86 -5.33 6.05
CA VAL A 116 7.65 -5.58 5.26
C VAL A 116 7.30 -4.36 4.38
N PRO A 117 8.00 -4.16 3.24
CA PRO A 117 7.74 -3.05 2.32
C PRO A 117 6.29 -3.04 1.78
N GLN A 118 5.62 -4.20 1.75
CA GLN A 118 4.22 -4.30 1.38
C GLN A 118 3.30 -3.47 2.29
N ALA A 119 3.62 -3.35 3.59
CA ALA A 119 2.84 -2.55 4.53
C ALA A 119 2.91 -1.06 4.18
N GLY A 120 4.10 -0.54 3.82
CA GLY A 120 4.26 0.83 3.33
C GLY A 120 3.43 1.12 2.08
N ARG A 121 3.30 0.16 1.17
CA ARG A 121 2.44 0.28 -0.02
C ARG A 121 0.95 0.36 0.33
N VAL A 122 0.52 -0.34 1.38
CA VAL A 122 -0.86 -0.30 1.88
C VAL A 122 -1.16 1.03 2.58
N LEU A 123 -0.20 1.57 3.32
CA LEU A 123 -0.34 2.83 4.06
C LEU A 123 -0.30 4.08 3.17
N ARG A 124 0.44 4.03 2.06
CA ARG A 124 0.65 5.18 1.19
C ARG A 124 -0.64 5.86 0.71
N PRO A 125 -1.63 5.16 0.14
CA PRO A 125 -2.87 5.80 -0.28
C PRO A 125 -3.62 6.43 0.90
N LEU A 126 -3.57 5.80 2.08
CA LEU A 126 -4.25 6.30 3.27
C LEU A 126 -3.63 7.61 3.77
N LEU A 127 -2.31 7.70 3.81
CA LEU A 127 -1.60 8.94 4.15
C LEU A 127 -1.88 10.07 3.14
N ARG A 128 -1.96 9.75 1.84
CA ARG A 128 -2.33 10.77 0.83
C ARG A 128 -3.74 11.32 1.05
N MET A 129 -4.68 10.49 1.48
CA MET A 129 -6.04 10.93 1.80
C MET A 129 -6.10 11.79 3.08
N LEU A 130 -5.22 11.52 4.06
CA LEU A 130 -5.30 12.08 5.42
C LEU A 130 -4.33 13.21 5.74
N SER A 131 -3.27 13.43 4.98
CA SER A 131 -2.21 14.36 5.41
C SER A 131 -1.59 15.19 4.30
N GLY A 132 -2.11 15.07 3.08
CA GLY A 132 -1.48 15.69 1.91
C GLY A 132 -0.02 15.23 1.70
N ASP A 133 0.76 16.02 0.98
CA ASP A 133 2.20 15.82 0.81
C ASP A 133 2.98 16.79 1.72
N PRO A 134 4.17 16.42 2.24
CA PRO A 134 4.92 15.20 1.94
C PRO A 134 4.65 14.02 2.89
N LEU A 135 4.59 12.82 2.31
CA LEU A 135 4.58 11.54 3.02
C LEU A 135 5.80 11.37 3.96
N PRO A 136 5.66 10.70 5.12
CA PRO A 136 6.79 10.34 5.98
C PRO A 136 7.90 9.59 5.23
N GLU A 137 9.15 9.84 5.59
CA GLU A 137 10.32 9.31 4.88
C GLU A 137 10.36 7.78 4.85
N VAL A 138 10.04 7.11 5.96
CA VAL A 138 9.94 5.64 6.04
C VAL A 138 9.00 5.04 4.98
N VAL A 139 7.91 5.73 4.64
CA VAL A 139 6.96 5.29 3.60
C VAL A 139 7.43 5.64 2.19
N ARG A 140 8.25 6.69 2.06
CA ARG A 140 8.89 7.09 0.78
C ARG A 140 10.03 6.15 0.42
N ALA A 141 10.88 5.77 1.38
CA ALA A 141 12.02 4.87 1.20
C ALA A 141 11.60 3.48 0.66
N VAL A 142 10.42 2.99 1.04
CA VAL A 142 9.81 1.76 0.48
C VAL A 142 9.63 1.80 -1.06
N LYS A 143 9.58 2.99 -1.67
CA LYS A 143 9.57 3.13 -3.15
C LYS A 143 10.92 2.76 -3.77
N GLN A 144 12.02 2.97 -3.04
CA GLN A 144 13.39 2.87 -3.57
C GLN A 144 13.95 1.44 -3.45
N VAL A 145 13.45 0.62 -2.52
CA VAL A 145 13.86 -0.79 -2.36
C VAL A 145 13.11 -1.71 -3.33
N ALA A 146 13.25 -1.46 -4.63
CA ALA A 146 13.03 -2.46 -5.66
C ALA A 146 14.43 -2.90 -6.15
N PRO A 147 14.98 -4.03 -5.69
CA PRO A 147 16.14 -4.59 -6.35
C PRO A 147 15.66 -5.21 -7.67
N VAL A 148 16.13 -4.66 -8.78
CA VAL A 148 16.47 -5.51 -9.92
C VAL A 148 17.84 -6.09 -9.55
N PRO A 149 17.97 -7.36 -9.17
CA PRO A 149 19.29 -7.98 -9.19
C PRO A 149 19.72 -8.12 -10.66
N ALA A 150 20.60 -7.25 -11.13
CA ALA A 150 21.55 -7.65 -12.16
C ALA A 150 22.57 -8.58 -11.47
N PRO A 151 22.86 -9.78 -12.00
CA PRO A 151 23.50 -9.93 -13.30
C PRO A 151 23.03 -11.18 -14.07
N ILE A 152 22.02 -11.07 -14.94
CA ILE A 152 21.80 -12.07 -16.00
C ILE A 152 22.44 -11.61 -17.32
N ALA A 153 22.84 -10.34 -17.42
CA ALA A 153 23.50 -9.78 -18.59
C ALA A 153 24.90 -10.38 -18.84
N GLU A 154 25.63 -10.82 -17.81
CA GLU A 154 26.95 -11.44 -17.98
C GLU A 154 26.90 -12.91 -18.42
N MET A 155 25.84 -13.67 -18.06
CA MET A 155 25.73 -15.07 -18.49
C MET A 155 25.40 -15.23 -19.98
N VAL A 156 24.79 -14.21 -20.62
CA VAL A 156 24.49 -14.26 -22.06
C VAL A 156 25.72 -13.97 -22.91
N SER A 157 26.74 -13.28 -22.38
CA SER A 157 27.99 -13.04 -23.10
C SER A 157 28.91 -14.26 -23.15
N LEU A 158 28.72 -15.25 -22.28
CA LEU A 158 29.58 -16.45 -22.23
C LEU A 158 29.10 -17.59 -23.16
N VAL A 159 27.87 -17.52 -23.68
CA VAL A 159 27.28 -18.54 -24.56
C VAL A 159 27.35 -18.13 -26.04
N ALA A 160 27.71 -16.88 -26.34
CA ALA A 160 27.79 -16.35 -27.70
C ALA A 160 29.20 -16.43 -28.33
N SER A 161 29.97 -17.48 -28.04
CA SER A 161 31.18 -17.79 -28.82
C SER A 161 31.13 -19.21 -29.37
N PRO A 162 30.65 -19.39 -30.62
CA PRO A 162 30.94 -20.59 -31.39
C PRO A 162 32.07 -20.32 -32.38
N VAL A 163 33.18 -21.06 -32.18
CA VAL A 163 33.97 -21.77 -33.20
C VAL A 163 34.13 -21.07 -34.55
N ALA A 164 35.28 -20.44 -34.77
CA ALA A 164 35.87 -20.25 -36.09
C ALA A 164 37.40 -20.36 -36.01
N HIS A 165 37.89 -21.55 -35.68
CA HIS A 165 39.28 -21.93 -35.94
C HIS A 165 39.33 -23.40 -36.37
N PHE A 166 38.82 -23.66 -37.57
CA PHE A 166 39.14 -24.85 -38.35
C PHE A 166 38.99 -24.47 -39.81
N LEU A 167 40.13 -24.24 -40.45
CA LEU A 167 40.49 -24.36 -41.87
C LEU A 167 41.59 -23.33 -42.14
N ASP A 168 42.84 -23.78 -42.09
CA ASP A 168 43.79 -23.59 -43.19
C ASP A 168 45.01 -24.49 -42.92
N ALA A 169 45.18 -25.45 -43.83
CA ALA A 169 46.35 -26.29 -44.03
C ALA A 169 46.98 -25.89 -45.36
#